data_AF-A0A353V472-F1
#
_entry.id   AF-A0A353V472-F1
#
_cell.length_a   1.000
_cell.length_b   1.000
_cell.length_c   1.000
_cell.angle_alpha   90.00
_cell.angle_beta   90.00
_cell.angle_gamma   90.00
#
_symmetry.space_group_name_H-M   'P 1'
#
loop_
_entity.id
_entity.type
_entity.pdbx_description
1 polymer ?
#
loop_
_entity_poly.entity_id
_entity_poly.type
_entity_poly.pdbx_seq_one_letter_code
_entity_poly.pdbx_strand_id
1 'polypeptide(L)'
;MTPGPARSDFEDVELHDAVETPAITLTAAHVGIYHGLTRELDADPVAVPDLLPLCVAVGLGWRTPRPPLAVLALLGLDWQPLRPLRAGDTVRSRSRIVARRPLRDGGVIVEEREVLDQRGEVVQRG
;
A
#
# COMPACT_ATOMS: atom_id res chain seq x y z
N MET A 1 -11.92 -2.16 31.10
CA MET A 1 -11.67 -1.49 29.82
C MET A 1 -10.31 -1.97 29.33
N THR A 2 -10.28 -2.94 28.43
CA THR A 2 -9.01 -3.41 27.84
C THR A 2 -8.44 -2.24 27.04
N PRO A 3 -7.19 -1.80 27.26
CA PRO A 3 -6.60 -0.76 26.43
C PRO A 3 -6.72 -1.20 24.97
N GLY A 4 -7.20 -0.29 24.12
CA GLY A 4 -7.21 -0.53 22.68
C GLY A 4 -5.79 -0.84 22.19
N PRO A 5 -5.63 -1.45 21.00
CA PRO A 5 -4.31 -1.69 20.45
C PRO A 5 -3.51 -0.38 20.48
N ALA A 6 -2.24 -0.46 20.91
CA ALA A 6 -1.35 0.68 20.88
C ALA A 6 -1.33 1.22 19.44
N ARG A 7 -1.78 2.46 19.25
CA ARG A 7 -1.63 3.23 18.02
C ARG A 7 -0.37 4.07 18.14
N SER A 8 0.27 4.39 17.02
CA SER A 8 1.32 5.40 16.98
C SER A 8 0.74 6.75 16.58
N ASP A 9 1.32 7.82 17.10
CA ASP A 9 0.99 9.19 16.73
C ASP A 9 2.11 9.80 15.86
N PHE A 10 1.98 11.05 15.44
CA PHE A 10 2.93 11.69 14.52
C PHE A 10 4.36 11.74 15.10
N GLU A 11 4.46 11.91 16.41
CA GLU A 11 5.68 12.05 17.18
C GLU A 11 6.55 10.79 17.11
N ASP A 12 5.91 9.61 17.00
CA ASP A 12 6.57 8.31 16.96
C ASP A 12 7.15 7.96 15.59
N VAL A 13 6.79 8.71 14.54
CA VAL A 13 7.29 8.43 13.19
C VAL A 13 8.78 8.80 13.12
N GLU A 14 9.61 7.96 12.51
CA GLU A 14 11.02 8.25 12.30
C GLU A 14 11.31 8.45 10.81
N LEU A 15 12.19 9.41 10.49
CA LEU A 15 12.62 9.62 9.11
C LEU A 15 13.46 8.42 8.66
N HIS A 16 13.27 7.98 7.41
CA HIS A 16 13.89 6.80 6.81
C HIS A 16 13.48 5.45 7.42
N ASP A 17 12.57 5.44 8.39
CA ASP A 17 12.00 4.21 8.89
C ASP A 17 11.27 3.47 7.76
N ALA A 18 11.58 2.18 7.62
CA ALA A 18 11.15 1.35 6.52
C ALA A 18 10.31 0.17 7.00
N VAL A 19 9.24 -0.13 6.27
CA VAL A 19 8.32 -1.22 6.54
C VAL A 19 8.23 -2.10 5.32
N GLU A 20 8.21 -3.41 5.55
CA GLU A 20 7.81 -4.37 4.54
C GLU A 20 6.52 -5.07 4.97
N THR A 21 5.58 -5.19 4.05
CA THR A 21 4.32 -5.90 4.29
C THR A 21 4.49 -7.40 4.07
N PRO A 22 3.59 -8.23 4.63
CA PRO A 22 3.39 -9.59 4.13
C PRO A 22 3.09 -9.59 2.63
N ALA A 23 3.31 -10.74 1.99
CA ALA A 23 2.99 -10.93 0.58
C ALA A 23 1.59 -11.51 0.37
N ILE A 24 1.02 -11.29 -0.81
CA ILE A 24 -0.23 -11.91 -1.26
C ILE A 24 -0.16 -12.24 -2.76
N THR A 25 -0.69 -13.39 -3.14
CA THR A 25 -0.87 -13.76 -4.54
C THR A 25 -2.15 -13.13 -5.08
N LEU A 26 -2.00 -12.33 -6.14
CA LEU A 26 -3.12 -11.77 -6.89
C LEU A 26 -3.77 -12.91 -7.68
N THR A 27 -5.10 -12.94 -7.74
CA THR A 27 -5.84 -14.02 -8.39
C THR A 27 -6.92 -13.41 -9.27
N ALA A 28 -7.48 -14.20 -10.18
CA ALA A 28 -8.62 -13.78 -11.00
C ALA A 28 -9.83 -13.33 -10.14
N ALA A 29 -9.95 -13.84 -8.90
CA ALA A 29 -10.97 -13.38 -7.97
C ALA A 29 -10.75 -11.93 -7.52
N HIS A 30 -9.51 -11.54 -7.20
CA HIS A 30 -9.18 -10.15 -6.87
C HIS A 30 -9.47 -9.21 -8.05
N VAL A 31 -9.11 -9.63 -9.27
CA VAL A 31 -9.37 -8.89 -10.52
C VAL A 31 -10.87 -8.73 -10.76
N GLY A 32 -11.64 -9.82 -10.66
CA GLY A 32 -13.09 -9.79 -10.86
C GLY A 32 -13.82 -8.93 -9.83
N ILE A 33 -13.41 -8.97 -8.56
CA ILE A 33 -13.96 -8.09 -7.51
C ILE A 33 -13.68 -6.62 -7.83
N TYR A 34 -12.44 -6.31 -8.23
CA TYR A 34 -12.04 -4.95 -8.59
C TYR A 34 -12.91 -4.40 -9.72
N HIS A 35 -12.99 -5.10 -10.85
CA HIS A 35 -13.81 -4.68 -12.00
C HIS A 35 -15.29 -4.54 -11.65
N GLY A 36 -15.84 -5.48 -10.86
CA GLY A 36 -17.23 -5.37 -10.40
C GLY A 36 -17.50 -4.12 -9.56
N LEU A 37 -16.52 -3.71 -8.75
CA LEU A 37 -16.58 -2.53 -7.90
C LEU A 37 -16.37 -1.22 -8.70
N THR A 38 -15.37 -1.18 -9.57
CA THR A 38 -15.01 0.01 -10.36
C THR A 38 -15.83 0.20 -11.61
N ARG A 39 -16.59 -0.83 -12.03
CA ARG A 39 -17.37 -0.88 -13.27
C ARG A 39 -16.50 -0.76 -14.53
N GLU A 40 -15.27 -1.22 -14.43
CA GLU A 40 -14.37 -1.38 -15.57
C GLU A 40 -14.69 -2.70 -16.28
N LEU A 41 -14.83 -2.65 -17.60
CA LEU A 41 -15.04 -3.82 -18.44
C LEU A 41 -13.73 -4.13 -19.15
N ASP A 42 -13.05 -5.20 -18.74
CA ASP A 42 -11.82 -5.65 -19.39
C ASP A 42 -12.02 -7.01 -20.07
N ALA A 43 -11.32 -7.22 -21.18
CA ALA A 43 -11.42 -8.44 -21.99
C ALA A 43 -10.49 -9.55 -21.49
N ASP A 44 -9.40 -9.21 -20.77
CA ASP A 44 -8.45 -10.18 -20.22
C ASP A 44 -8.70 -10.39 -18.71
N PRO A 45 -9.37 -11.47 -18.28
CA PRO A 45 -9.68 -11.71 -16.88
C PRO A 45 -8.45 -12.06 -16.02
N VAL A 46 -7.28 -12.24 -16.63
CA VAL A 46 -6.02 -12.49 -15.91
C VAL A 46 -5.08 -11.29 -15.92
N ALA A 47 -5.40 -10.20 -16.63
CA ALA A 47 -4.67 -8.95 -16.50
C ALA A 47 -5.03 -8.28 -15.15
N VAL A 48 -4.01 -7.84 -14.40
CA VAL A 48 -4.22 -7.11 -13.16
C VAL A 48 -4.36 -5.62 -13.48
N PRO A 49 -5.47 -4.96 -13.10
CA PRO A 49 -5.65 -3.52 -13.29
C PRO A 49 -4.57 -2.72 -12.57
N ASP A 50 -4.07 -1.64 -13.19
CA ASP A 50 -2.92 -0.89 -12.69
C ASP A 50 -3.11 -0.31 -11.28
N LEU A 51 -4.33 -0.02 -10.83
CA LEU A 51 -4.56 0.49 -9.46
C LEU A 51 -4.82 -0.63 -8.43
N LEU A 52 -5.09 -1.86 -8.87
CA LEU A 52 -5.36 -2.97 -7.94
C LEU A 52 -4.17 -3.27 -6.99
N PRO A 53 -2.90 -3.34 -7.46
CA PRO A 53 -1.76 -3.58 -6.56
C PRO A 53 -1.58 -2.48 -5.50
N LEU A 54 -1.85 -1.21 -5.84
CA LEU A 54 -1.86 -0.11 -4.86
C LEU A 54 -2.92 -0.35 -3.76
N CYS A 55 -4.15 -0.66 -4.15
CA CYS A 55 -5.23 -0.93 -3.20
C CYS A 55 -4.86 -2.10 -2.26
N VAL A 56 -4.28 -3.15 -2.82
CA VAL A 56 -3.81 -4.32 -2.05
C VAL A 56 -2.67 -3.91 -1.11
N ALA A 57 -1.67 -3.17 -1.59
CA ALA A 57 -0.54 -2.71 -0.78
C ALA A 57 -0.98 -1.86 0.41
N VAL A 58 -1.95 -0.95 0.23
CA VAL A 58 -2.55 -0.16 1.32
C VAL A 58 -3.19 -1.09 2.36
N GLY A 59 -3.95 -2.10 1.93
CA GLY A 59 -4.55 -3.08 2.84
C GLY A 59 -3.52 -3.94 3.58
N LEU A 60 -2.42 -4.33 2.92
CA LEU A 60 -1.34 -5.11 3.51
C LEU A 60 -0.55 -4.33 4.57
N GLY A 61 -0.51 -2.99 4.49
CA GLY A 61 0.08 -2.13 5.52
C GLY A 61 -0.51 -2.36 6.91
N TRP A 62 -1.81 -2.65 6.98
CA TRP A 62 -2.52 -2.97 8.24
C TRP A 62 -2.17 -4.35 8.82
N ARG A 63 -1.43 -5.19 8.07
CA ARG A 63 -0.99 -6.52 8.50
C ARG A 63 0.48 -6.54 8.94
N THR A 64 1.11 -5.37 9.04
CA THR A 64 2.48 -5.25 9.56
C THR A 64 2.47 -5.34 11.08
N PRO A 65 3.54 -5.83 11.73
CA PRO A 65 3.62 -5.96 13.19
C PRO A 65 3.93 -4.59 13.85
N ARG A 66 3.32 -3.52 13.37
CA ARG A 66 3.50 -2.16 13.87
C ARG A 66 2.18 -1.59 14.36
N PRO A 67 2.20 -0.79 15.44
CA PRO A 67 1.09 0.08 15.79
C PRO A 67 0.58 0.84 14.56
N PRO A 68 -0.73 0.83 14.26
CA PRO A 68 -1.26 1.64 13.18
C PRO A 68 -1.07 3.12 13.53
N LEU A 69 -0.54 3.88 12.57
CA LEU A 69 -0.40 5.33 12.70
C LEU A 69 -1.79 5.98 12.69
N ALA A 70 -1.99 6.97 13.56
CA ALA A 70 -3.18 7.80 13.59
C ALA A 70 -3.26 8.73 12.36
N VAL A 71 -3.62 8.17 11.21
CA VAL A 71 -3.76 8.90 9.94
C VAL A 71 -5.16 9.49 9.83
N LEU A 72 -5.24 10.81 9.61
CA LEU A 72 -6.51 11.52 9.41
C LEU A 72 -6.95 11.54 7.95
N ALA A 73 -6.00 11.72 7.02
CA ALA A 73 -6.30 11.85 5.60
C ALA A 73 -5.08 11.52 4.72
N LEU A 74 -5.35 11.02 3.51
CA LEU A 74 -4.39 11.00 2.41
C LEU A 74 -4.46 12.35 1.68
N LEU A 75 -3.36 13.11 1.68
CA LEU A 75 -3.33 14.48 1.12
C LEU A 75 -2.93 14.55 -0.36
N GLY A 76 -2.30 13.49 -0.88
CA GLY A 76 -1.83 13.42 -2.26
C GLY A 76 -1.27 12.03 -2.56
N LEU A 77 -1.20 11.72 -3.85
CA LEU A 77 -0.67 10.48 -4.37
C LEU A 77 -0.01 10.78 -5.72
N ASP A 78 1.29 10.51 -5.82
CA ASP A 78 1.97 10.28 -7.09
C ASP A 78 2.14 8.76 -7.22
N TRP A 79 1.79 8.19 -8.37
CA TRP A 79 1.81 6.73 -8.52
C TRP A 79 2.13 6.33 -9.95
N GLN A 80 3.07 5.40 -10.08
CA GLN A 80 3.59 4.95 -11.35
C GLN A 80 3.59 3.41 -11.46
N PRO A 81 2.74 2.84 -12.33
CA PRO A 81 2.90 1.48 -12.80
C PRO A 81 4.17 1.38 -13.66
N LEU A 82 5.04 0.43 -13.36
CA LEU A 82 6.30 0.20 -14.08
C LEU A 82 6.24 -1.05 -14.94
N ARG A 83 5.55 -2.09 -14.47
CA ARG A 83 5.47 -3.40 -15.12
C ARG A 83 4.06 -3.98 -14.94
N PRO A 84 3.50 -4.63 -15.97
CA PRO A 84 2.21 -5.27 -15.86
C PRO A 84 2.30 -6.48 -14.93
N LEU A 85 1.22 -6.71 -14.17
CA LEU A 85 1.03 -7.91 -13.35
C LEU A 85 -0.06 -8.78 -13.96
N ARG A 86 -0.02 -10.07 -13.64
CA ARG A 86 -1.06 -11.03 -13.99
C ARG A 86 -1.58 -11.77 -12.77
N ALA A 87 -2.80 -12.29 -12.87
CA ALA A 87 -3.30 -13.24 -11.90
C ALA A 87 -2.32 -14.43 -11.77
N GLY A 88 -1.94 -14.76 -10.55
CA GLY A 88 -0.88 -15.70 -10.21
C GLY A 88 0.40 -15.04 -9.70
N ASP A 89 0.63 -13.76 -9.99
CA ASP A 89 1.78 -13.03 -9.43
C ASP A 89 1.59 -12.78 -7.93
N THR A 90 2.70 -12.80 -7.20
CA THR A 90 2.72 -12.52 -5.76
C THR A 90 3.37 -11.19 -5.50
N VAL A 91 2.68 -10.32 -4.78
CA VAL A 91 3.15 -8.97 -4.49
C VAL A 91 3.32 -8.73 -3.00
N ARG A 92 4.28 -7.88 -2.65
CA ARG A 92 4.45 -7.27 -1.33
C ARG A 92 4.81 -5.81 -1.50
N SER A 93 4.63 -5.02 -0.46
CA SER A 93 4.97 -3.60 -0.47
C SER A 93 6.13 -3.34 0.48
N ARG A 94 7.04 -2.47 0.06
CA ARG A 94 8.02 -1.80 0.92
C ARG A 94 7.70 -0.33 0.95
N SER A 95 7.76 0.29 2.11
CA SER A 95 7.60 1.73 2.24
C SER A 95 8.64 2.34 3.16
N ARG A 96 8.88 3.64 3.00
CA ARG A 96 9.85 4.40 3.78
C ARG A 96 9.39 5.83 3.96
N ILE A 97 9.52 6.35 5.18
CA ILE A 97 9.26 7.77 5.45
C ILE A 97 10.39 8.62 4.87
N VAL A 98 10.03 9.61 4.05
CA VAL A 98 11.00 10.44 3.31
C VAL A 98 10.93 11.91 3.68
N ALA A 99 9.80 12.34 4.25
CA ALA A 99 9.67 13.67 4.83
C ALA A 99 8.69 13.67 5.99
N ARG A 100 8.90 14.61 6.91
CA ARG A 100 7.99 14.93 8.00
C ARG A 100 7.94 16.43 8.21
N ARG A 101 6.72 16.95 8.32
CA ARG A 101 6.46 18.37 8.55
C ARG A 101 5.48 18.51 9.71
N PRO A 102 5.95 18.97 10.89
CA PRO A 102 5.08 19.17 12.04
C PRO A 102 4.05 20.28 11.78
N LEU A 103 2.89 20.12 12.41
CA LEU A 103 1.81 21.10 12.52
C LEU A 103 1.45 21.24 14.00
N ARG A 104 0.47 22.10 14.31
CA ARG A 104 0.07 22.35 15.71
C ARG A 104 -0.50 21.10 16.40
N ASP A 105 -1.36 20.36 15.70
CA ASP A 105 -2.12 19.22 16.26
C ASP A 105 -1.79 17.90 15.51
N GLY A 106 -0.52 17.72 15.15
CA GLY A 106 0.00 16.55 14.42
C GLY A 106 1.02 16.94 13.37
N GLY A 107 0.95 16.33 12.18
CA GLY A 107 1.83 16.70 11.08
C GLY A 107 1.51 16.00 9.77
N VAL A 108 2.29 16.33 8.75
CA VAL A 108 2.25 15.68 7.44
C VAL A 108 3.50 14.84 7.29
N ILE A 109 3.32 13.58 6.89
CA ILE A 109 4.41 12.70 6.49
C ILE A 109 4.32 12.44 4.99
N VAL A 110 5.46 12.25 4.36
CA VAL A 110 5.56 11.71 3.00
C VAL A 110 6.21 10.36 3.10
N GLU A 111 5.55 9.36 2.52
CA GLU A 111 6.01 7.99 2.43
C GLU A 111 6.29 7.68 0.97
N GLU A 112 7.48 7.17 0.66
CA GLU A 112 7.74 6.50 -0.60
C GLU A 112 7.36 5.03 -0.45
N ARG A 113 6.78 4.47 -1.49
CA ARG A 113 6.31 3.09 -1.53
C ARG A 113 6.68 2.43 -2.85
N GLU A 114 7.06 1.17 -2.73
CA GLU A 114 7.33 0.27 -3.84
C GLU A 114 6.50 -1.00 -3.66
N VAL A 115 5.84 -1.42 -4.74
CA VAL A 115 5.26 -2.76 -4.83
C VAL A 115 6.26 -3.63 -5.59
N LEU A 116 6.61 -4.76 -4.99
CA LEU A 116 7.56 -5.73 -5.52
C LEU A 116 6.83 -7.04 -5.85
N ASP A 117 7.23 -7.68 -6.95
CA ASP A 117 6.75 -9.01 -7.31
C ASP A 117 7.53 -10.14 -6.61
N GLN A 118 7.22 -11.40 -6.96
CA GLN A 118 7.89 -12.59 -6.43
C GLN A 118 9.37 -12.71 -6.80
N ARG A 119 9.85 -11.94 -7.77
CA ARG A 119 11.25 -11.88 -8.20
C ARG A 119 12.01 -10.74 -7.53
N GLY A 120 11.33 -9.92 -6.73
CA GLY A 120 11.88 -8.72 -6.13
C GLY A 120 11.96 -7.54 -7.11
N GLU A 121 11.30 -7.62 -8.26
CA GLU A 121 11.26 -6.54 -9.23
C GLU A 121 10.21 -5.50 -8.81
N VAL A 122 10.57 -4.21 -8.85
CA VAL A 122 9.60 -3.14 -8.57
C VAL A 122 8.63 -3.05 -9.74
N VAL A 123 7.35 -3.33 -9.47
CA VAL A 123 6.28 -3.32 -10.46
C VAL A 123 5.47 -2.04 -10.41
N GLN A 124 5.40 -1.39 -9.25
CA GLN A 124 4.81 -0.06 -9.08
C GLN A 124 5.56 0.72 -8.01
N ARG A 125 5.52 2.06 -8.09
CA ARG A 125 6.10 2.93 -7.07
C ARG A 125 5.38 4.28 -7.00
N GLY A 126 5.56 4.99 -5.89
CA GLY A 126 5.10 6.36 -5.68
C GLY A 126 5.40 6.88 -4.29
#